data_AF-A0A5Q4YLQ1-F1
#
_entry.id   AF-A0A5Q4YLQ1-F1
#
_cell.length_a   1.000
_cell.length_b   1.000
_cell.length_c   1.000
_cell.angle_alpha   90.00
_cell.angle_beta   90.00
_cell.angle_gamma   90.00
#
_symmetry.space_group_name_H-M   'P 1'
#
loop_
_entity.id
_entity.type
_entity.pdbx_description
1 polymer ?
#
loop_
_entity_poly.entity_id
_entity_poly.type
_entity_poly.pdbx_seq_one_letter_code
_entity_poly.pdbx_strand_id
1 'polypeptide(L)' 'MAQAVELRIADASLRYTWKGGDTVRGLGLQKVSVGFNVNNLFDKRYITKYSTGFPGSAKDPLIKYNLPRSYYLSLEAQF' A
#
# COMPACT_ATOMS: atom_id res chain seq x y z
N MET A 1 -1.26 -29.10 9.61
CA MET A 1 -2.11 -27.91 9.43
C MET A 1 -1.22 -26.68 9.58
N ALA A 2 -1.10 -25.83 8.55
CA ALA A 2 -0.31 -24.61 8.63
C ALA A 2 -1.21 -23.46 9.10
N GLN A 3 -0.84 -22.78 10.19
CA GLN A 3 -1.56 -21.60 10.69
C GLN A 3 -0.85 -20.35 10.17
N ALA A 4 -1.51 -19.61 9.29
CA ALA A 4 -1.02 -18.33 8.78
C ALA A 4 -1.41 -17.21 9.76
N VAL A 5 -0.43 -16.45 10.25
CA VAL A 5 -0.65 -15.29 11.12
C VAL A 5 -0.69 -13.99 10.30
N GLU A 6 -1.52 -13.09 10.81
CA GLU A 6 -2.15 -11.88 10.29
C GLU A 6 -1.39 -10.99 9.29
N LEU A 7 -2.17 -10.49 8.34
CA LEU A 7 -1.78 -9.69 7.20
C LEU A 7 -2.18 -8.22 7.43
N ARG A 8 -1.21 -7.32 7.66
CA ARG A 8 -1.48 -5.87 7.62
C ARG A 8 -1.10 -5.30 6.26
N ILE A 9 -2.04 -5.35 5.32
CA ILE A 9 -1.96 -4.54 4.10
C ILE A 9 -2.58 -3.19 4.45
N ALA A 10 -1.76 -2.14 4.34
CA ALA A 10 -2.27 -0.79 4.40
C ALA A 10 -1.72 -0.03 3.20
N ASP A 11 -2.62 0.59 2.46
CA ASP A 11 -2.29 1.62 1.49
C ASP A 11 -2.47 2.97 2.17
N ALA A 12 -1.63 3.93 1.80
CA ALA A 12 -1.68 5.28 2.33
C ALA A 12 -1.73 6.30 1.20
N SER A 13 -2.54 7.34 1.38
CA SER A 13 -2.58 8.46 0.45
C SER A 13 -2.63 9.79 1.19
N LEU A 14 -1.92 10.77 0.64
CA LEU A 14 -2.02 12.17 1.01
C LEU A 14 -2.54 12.92 -0.20
N ARG A 15 -3.70 13.57 -0.06
CA ARG A 15 -4.37 14.30 -1.15
C ARG A 15 -4.58 15.76 -0.76
N TYR A 16 -4.18 16.66 -1.65
CA TYR A 16 -4.54 18.06 -1.60
C TYR A 16 -5.54 18.37 -2.71
N THR A 17 -6.59 19.12 -2.38
CA THR A 17 -7.66 19.49 -3.31
C THR A 17 -7.85 21.00 -3.30
N TRP A 18 -7.63 21.64 -4.45
CA TRP A 18 -8.10 22.99 -4.71
C TRP A 18 -9.58 22.93 -5.09
N LYS A 19 -10.44 23.50 -4.25
CA LYS A 19 -11.87 23.72 -4.54
C LYS A 19 -12.01 25.12 -5.14
N GLY A 20 -12.74 25.25 -6.24
CA GLY A 20 -12.71 26.45 -7.08
C GLY A 20 -13.14 27.76 -6.41
N GLY A 21 -12.14 28.59 -6.08
CA GLY A 21 -12.20 30.06 -6.10
C GLY A 21 -11.63 30.62 -7.41
N ASP A 22 -11.37 31.94 -7.49
CA ASP A 22 -11.01 32.67 -8.71
C ASP A 22 -9.89 32.03 -9.55
N THR A 23 -8.93 31.34 -8.92
CA THR A 23 -7.77 30.75 -9.59
C THR A 23 -8.08 29.49 -10.41
N VAL A 24 -9.10 28.71 -10.05
CA VAL A 24 -9.44 27.44 -10.75
C VAL A 24 -10.64 27.63 -11.67
N ARG A 25 -11.58 28.52 -11.31
CA ARG A 25 -12.72 28.89 -12.16
C ARG A 25 -12.30 29.62 -13.44
N GLY A 26 -11.23 30.41 -13.40
CA GLY A 26 -10.67 31.08 -14.59
C GLY A 26 -10.16 30.12 -15.67
N LEU A 27 -9.95 28.84 -15.32
CA LEU A 27 -9.53 27.78 -16.23
C LEU A 27 -10.67 26.83 -16.64
N GLY A 28 -11.92 27.14 -16.27
CA GLY A 28 -13.08 26.25 -16.52
C GLY A 28 -13.05 24.96 -15.68
N LEU A 29 -12.29 24.94 -14.60
CA LEU A 29 -12.16 23.79 -13.70
C LEU A 29 -12.95 24.05 -12.41
N GLN A 30 -13.72 23.05 -11.97
CA GLN A 30 -14.44 23.05 -10.69
C GLN A 30 -13.54 22.64 -9.53
N LYS A 31 -12.64 21.68 -9.78
CA LYS A 31 -11.80 21.07 -8.75
C LYS A 31 -10.54 20.51 -9.38
N VAL A 32 -9.41 20.71 -8.71
CA VAL A 32 -8.14 20.05 -9.02
C VAL A 32 -7.66 19.34 -7.76
N SER A 33 -7.22 18.10 -7.87
CA SER A 33 -6.61 17.36 -6.76
C SER A 33 -5.28 16.76 -7.18
N VAL A 34 -4.29 16.91 -6.33
CA VAL A 34 -2.99 16.21 -6.44
C VAL A 34 -2.88 15.26 -5.25
N GLY A 35 -2.44 14.04 -5.53
CA GLY A 35 -2.30 12.99 -4.53
C GLY A 35 -0.94 12.32 -4.61
N PHE A 36 -0.35 12.02 -3.46
CA PHE A 36 0.75 11.09 -3.31
C PHE A 36 0.22 9.81 -2.68
N ASN A 37 0.51 8.68 -3.31
CA ASN A 37 -0.04 7.38 -2.93
C ASN A 37 1.08 6.39 -2.73
N VAL A 38 0.93 5.54 -1.71
CA VAL A 38 1.85 4.47 -1.34
C VAL A 38 1.05 3.20 -1.19
N ASN A 39 1.35 2.19 -1.99
CA ASN A 39 0.79 0.85 -1.81
C ASN A 39 1.79 -0.02 -1.07
N ASN A 40 1.28 -0.96 -0.27
CA ASN A 40 2.11 -1.83 0.58
C ASN A 40 2.98 -1.00 1.56
N LEU A 41 2.34 -0.07 2.30
CA LEU A 41 3.01 0.81 3.26
C LEU A 41 3.79 0.02 4.31
N PHE A 42 3.26 -1.12 4.74
CA PHE A 42 3.92 -2.02 5.68
C PHE A 42 4.55 -3.22 4.98
N ASP A 43 5.71 -3.64 5.51
CA ASP A 43 6.39 -4.83 5.03
C ASP A 43 5.56 -6.07 5.36
N LYS A 44 5.22 -6.82 4.30
CA LYS A 44 4.50 -8.07 4.42
C LYS A 44 5.41 -9.13 5.05
N ARG A 45 5.03 -9.65 6.22
CA ARG A 45 5.71 -10.77 6.86
C ARG A 45 4.76 -11.96 6.90
N TYR A 46 4.95 -12.91 5.99
CA TYR A 46 4.32 -14.22 6.13
C TYR A 46 5.21 -15.12 6.98
N ILE A 47 4.65 -15.68 8.04
CA ILE A 47 5.30 -16.73 8.83
C ILE A 47 4.70 -18.05 8.39
N THR A 48 5.35 -18.73 7.45
CA THR A 48 4.95 -20.09 7.06
C THR A 48 5.68 -21.08 7.97
N LYS A 49 5.00 -21.59 9.00
CA LYS A 49 5.53 -22.66 9.84
C LYS A 49 5.34 -24.00 9.12
N TYR A 50 6.42 -24.55 8.58
CA TYR A 50 6.42 -25.94 8.11
C TYR A 50 6.74 -26.86 9.28
N SER A 51 5.80 -27.72 9.66
CA SER A 51 6.10 -28.87 10.51
C SER A 51 6.77 -29.92 9.64
N THR A 52 8.08 -29.76 9.39
CA THR A 52 8.87 -30.82 8.76
C THR A 52 9.13 -31.85 9.86
N GLY A 53 8.50 -33.02 9.80
CA GLY A 53 8.53 -34.07 10.83
C GLY A 53 9.89 -34.72 11.11
N PHE A 54 10.99 -34.01 10.93
CA PHE A 54 12.36 -34.43 11.17
C PHE A 54 12.96 -33.65 12.35
N PRO A 55 13.46 -34.31 13.41
CA PRO A 55 13.91 -33.67 14.66
C PRO A 55 15.22 -32.86 14.55
N GLY A 56 15.65 -32.47 13.35
CA GLY A 56 16.87 -31.69 13.12
C GLY A 56 16.80 -30.71 11.95
N SER A 57 15.66 -30.56 11.28
CA SER A 57 15.52 -29.61 10.17
C SER A 57 15.00 -28.29 10.70
N ALA A 58 15.83 -27.24 10.55
CA ALA A 58 15.65 -25.86 10.99
C ALA A 58 14.24 -25.49 11.50
N LYS A 59 14.17 -25.19 12.81
CA LYS A 59 13.13 -24.35 13.43
C LYS A 59 12.77 -23.20 12.47
N ASP A 60 11.54 -23.18 11.98
CA ASP A 60 10.91 -22.05 11.31
C ASP A 60 11.66 -21.46 10.09
N PRO A 61 11.56 -22.05 8.88
CA PRO A 61 11.96 -21.34 7.66
C PRO A 61 10.99 -20.18 7.41
N LEU A 62 11.36 -19.00 7.89
CA LEU A 62 10.66 -17.74 7.65
C LEU A 62 10.75 -17.37 6.15
N ILE A 63 9.77 -17.81 5.35
CA ILE A 63 9.69 -17.42 3.93
C ILE A 63 9.15 -15.98 3.84
N LYS A 64 10.08 -15.02 3.70
CA LYS A 64 9.77 -13.60 3.52
C LYS A 64 9.37 -13.30 2.07
N TYR A 65 8.07 -13.12 1.81
CA TYR A 65 7.61 -12.54 0.56
C TYR A 65 7.46 -11.02 0.71
N ASN A 66 8.42 -10.27 0.18
CA ASN A 66 8.32 -8.82 0.04
C ASN A 66 7.40 -8.51 -1.15
N LEU A 67 6.17 -8.04 -0.90
CA LEU A 67 5.44 -7.33 -1.96
C LEU A 67 6.22 -6.06 -2.32
N PRO A 68 6.42 -5.74 -3.60
CA PRO A 68 7.07 -4.51 -3.98
C PRO A 68 6.23 -3.32 -3.53
N ARG A 69 6.86 -2.38 -2.83
CA ARG A 69 6.24 -1.10 -2.46
C ARG A 69 6.20 -0.21 -3.69
N SER A 70 5.03 0.35 -3.98
CA SER A 70 4.87 1.30 -5.09
C SER A 70 4.51 2.67 -4.59
N TYR A 71 5.04 3.68 -5.27
CA TYR A 71 4.84 5.09 -5.00
C TYR A 71 4.40 5.75 -6.29
N TYR A 72 3.30 6.50 -6.26
CA TYR A 72 2.83 7.21 -7.44
C TYR A 72 2.13 8.52 -7.10
N LEU A 73 2.25 9.46 -8.05
CA LEU A 73 1.56 10.73 -8.02
C LEU A 73 0.30 10.63 -8.88
N SER A 74 -0.79 11.23 -8.42
CA SER A 74 -2.06 11.31 -9.15
C SER A 74 -2.51 12.76 -9.29
N LEU A 75 -2.99 13.13 -10.47
CA LEU A 75 -3.66 14.40 -10.74
C LEU A 75 -5.09 14.10 -11.20
N GLU A 76 -6.06 14.75 -10.57
CA GLU A 76 -7.49 14.63 -10.89
C GLU A 76 -8.04 16.03 -11.14
N ALA A 77 -8.65 16.26 -12.30
CA ALA A 77 -9.27 17.53 -12.67
C ALA A 77 -10.75 17.30 -12.98
N GLN A 78 -11.62 18.16 -12.44
CA GLN A 78 -13.06 18.16 -12.69
C GLN A 78 -13.44 19.49 -13.36
N PHE A 79 -14.23 19.40 -14.42
CA PHE A 79 -14.71 20.52 -15.24
C PHE A 79 -16.18 20.80 -14.95
#